data_AF-A0A928JG91-F1
#
_entry.id   AF-A0A928JG91-F1
#
_cell.length_a   1.000
_cell.length_b   1.000
_cell.length_c   1.000
_cell.angle_alpha   90.00
_cell.angle_beta   90.00
_cell.angle_gamma   90.00
#
_symmetry.space_group_name_H-M   'P 1'
#
loop_
_entity.id
_entity.type
_entity.pdbx_description
1 polymer ?
#
loop_
_entity_poly.entity_id
_entity_poly.type
_entity_poly.pdbx_seq_one_letter_code
_entity_poly.pdbx_strand_id
1 'polypeptide(L)'
;MNTLKVEALLAKKYGYKRLPGDLSEKYRQYFHENIPSWLKIEGETRPLYTVKGSKVCDFYDRIVIGDYGAFIEFFAEPEETHFIIQPGQEYRVNDPRYSNNVKYIWMTVDDGSGIKIYRQRKTVTYADYLPDRYYVSVHEVTA
;
A
#
# COMPACT_ATOMS: atom_id res chain seq x y z
N MET A 1 -9.70 -2.37 14.45
CA MET A 1 -10.72 -1.54 13.76
C MET A 1 -10.19 -1.22 12.36
N ASN A 2 -11.04 -0.99 11.35
CA ASN A 2 -10.54 -0.60 10.02
C ASN A 2 -10.13 0.89 10.02
N THR A 3 -8.90 1.22 9.61
CA THR A 3 -8.36 2.59 9.68
C THR A 3 -8.46 3.43 8.40
N LEU A 4 -8.99 2.88 7.30
CA LEU A 4 -9.00 3.52 5.97
C LEU A 4 -9.60 4.93 5.97
N LYS A 5 -10.64 5.17 6.80
CA LYS A 5 -11.26 6.49 6.93
C LYS A 5 -10.31 7.52 7.56
N VAL A 6 -9.54 7.10 8.57
CA VAL A 6 -8.56 7.96 9.25
C VAL A 6 -7.42 8.28 8.29
N GLU A 7 -6.92 7.28 7.58
CA GLU A 7 -5.86 7.42 6.56
C GLU A 7 -6.27 8.44 5.49
N ALA A 8 -7.49 8.33 4.95
CA ALA A 8 -8.01 9.26 3.96
C ALA A 8 -8.13 10.70 4.49
N LEU A 9 -8.58 10.87 5.74
CA LEU A 9 -8.67 12.20 6.38
C LEU A 9 -7.28 12.83 6.59
N LEU A 10 -6.29 12.04 7.01
CA LEU A 10 -4.92 12.52 7.16
C LEU A 10 -4.31 12.89 5.82
N ALA A 11 -4.43 12.01 4.82
CA ALA A 11 -3.95 12.26 3.47
C ALA A 11 -4.56 13.54 2.89
N LYS A 12 -5.87 13.74 3.07
CA LYS A 12 -6.56 14.98 2.65
C LYS A 12 -6.05 16.22 3.38
N LYS A 13 -5.81 16.12 4.69
CA LYS A 13 -5.40 17.26 5.52
C LYS A 13 -3.95 17.67 5.29
N TYR A 14 -3.04 16.71 5.12
CA TYR A 14 -1.60 16.95 5.14
C TYR A 14 -0.91 16.66 3.79
N GLY A 15 -1.62 16.08 2.82
CA GLY A 15 -1.14 15.91 1.45
C GLY A 15 0.08 15.00 1.32
N TYR A 16 0.14 13.92 2.12
CA TYR A 16 1.27 12.98 2.15
C TYR A 16 2.63 13.67 2.43
N LYS A 17 2.64 14.72 3.24
CA LYS A 17 3.86 15.30 3.82
C LYS A 17 4.20 14.59 5.12
N ARG A 18 5.47 14.50 5.49
CA ARG A 18 5.85 13.97 6.81
C ARG A 18 5.11 14.74 7.92
N LEU A 19 4.48 14.01 8.84
CA LEU A 19 3.79 14.62 9.98
C LEU A 19 4.82 15.12 11.02
N PRO A 20 4.46 16.14 11.83
CA PRO A 20 5.27 16.53 12.99
C PRO A 20 5.52 15.34 13.92
N GLY A 21 6.65 15.32 14.63
CA GLY A 21 7.14 14.17 15.43
C GLY A 21 6.06 13.49 16.27
N ASP A 22 5.48 14.22 17.23
CA ASP A 22 4.45 13.69 18.13
C ASP A 22 3.20 13.17 17.39
N LEU A 23 2.85 13.82 16.27
CA LEU A 23 1.70 13.42 15.47
C LEU A 23 2.00 12.17 14.63
N SER A 24 3.21 12.08 14.08
CA SER A 24 3.71 10.89 13.38
C SER A 24 3.75 9.70 14.32
N GLU A 25 4.32 9.85 15.51
CA GLU A 25 4.38 8.80 16.54
C GLU A 25 2.98 8.33 16.93
N LYS A 26 2.08 9.27 17.26
CA LYS A 26 0.69 8.99 17.60
C LYS A 26 -0.02 8.15 16.53
N TYR A 27 0.08 8.54 15.26
CA TYR A 27 -0.63 7.83 14.20
C TYR A 27 0.03 6.51 13.81
N ARG A 28 1.36 6.43 13.83
CA ARG A 28 2.06 5.16 13.62
C ARG A 28 1.69 4.14 14.70
N GLN A 29 1.63 4.56 15.98
CA GLN A 29 1.13 3.71 17.06
C GLN A 29 -0.34 3.31 16.82
N TYR A 30 -1.21 4.26 16.46
CA TYR A 30 -2.60 3.96 16.16
C TYR A 30 -2.77 2.93 15.03
N PHE A 31 -2.00 3.05 13.94
CA PHE A 31 -2.05 2.09 12.84
C PHE A 31 -1.48 0.73 13.26
N HIS A 32 -0.37 0.71 14.01
CA HIS A 32 0.21 -0.51 14.57
C HIS A 32 -0.82 -1.28 15.40
N GLU A 33 -1.49 -0.63 16.35
CA GLU A 33 -2.49 -1.22 17.24
C GLU A 33 -3.75 -1.72 16.49
N ASN A 34 -3.96 -1.30 15.25
CA ASN A 34 -5.12 -1.65 14.44
C ASN A 34 -4.81 -2.59 13.27
N ILE A 35 -3.57 -3.07 13.13
CA ILE A 35 -3.26 -4.16 12.20
C ILE A 35 -4.12 -5.37 12.56
N PRO A 36 -4.83 -5.99 11.59
CA PRO A 36 -5.58 -7.22 11.83
C PRO A 36 -4.71 -8.28 12.51
N SER A 37 -5.17 -8.86 13.61
CA SER A 37 -4.39 -9.77 14.45
C SER A 37 -3.93 -11.05 13.75
N TRP A 38 -4.52 -11.38 12.60
CA TRP A 38 -4.12 -12.51 11.79
C TRP A 38 -2.91 -12.20 10.90
N LEU A 39 -2.52 -10.93 10.73
CA LEU A 39 -1.32 -10.52 10.00
C LEU A 39 -0.12 -10.38 10.94
N LYS A 40 1.07 -10.65 10.42
CA LYS A 40 2.35 -10.56 11.12
C LYS A 40 3.16 -9.38 10.62
N ILE A 41 3.74 -8.59 11.51
CA ILE A 41 4.46 -7.37 11.13
C ILE A 41 5.77 -7.72 10.41
N GLU A 42 6.40 -8.81 10.83
CA GLU A 42 7.66 -9.34 10.33
C GLU A 42 7.56 -10.11 9.00
N GLY A 43 6.35 -10.20 8.41
CA GLY A 43 6.12 -10.97 7.19
C GLY A 43 5.59 -12.37 7.44
N GLU A 44 5.11 -13.02 6.37
CA GLU A 44 4.69 -14.42 6.43
C GLU A 44 4.70 -15.08 5.05
N THR A 45 4.92 -16.39 4.99
CA THR A 45 4.90 -17.22 3.78
C THR A 45 3.50 -17.67 3.35
N ARG A 46 2.46 -16.97 3.82
CA ARG A 46 1.07 -17.30 3.53
C ARG A 46 0.57 -16.40 2.40
N PRO A 47 -0.16 -16.95 1.41
CA PRO A 47 -0.71 -16.14 0.35
C PRO A 47 -1.77 -15.18 0.87
N LEU A 48 -1.86 -14.03 0.21
CA LEU A 48 -2.91 -13.05 0.45
C LEU A 48 -3.79 -12.94 -0.78
N TYR A 49 -5.05 -12.61 -0.56
CA TYR A 49 -6.07 -12.52 -1.59
C TYR A 49 -6.83 -11.22 -1.49
N THR A 50 -7.46 -10.81 -2.59
CA THR A 50 -8.51 -9.80 -2.57
C THR A 50 -9.75 -10.36 -1.87
N VAL A 51 -10.66 -9.47 -1.47
CA VAL A 51 -11.98 -9.88 -0.94
C VAL A 51 -12.83 -10.68 -1.94
N LYS A 52 -12.41 -10.78 -3.20
CA LYS A 52 -13.06 -11.57 -4.26
C LYS A 52 -12.32 -12.87 -4.56
N GLY A 53 -11.20 -13.13 -3.89
CA GLY A 53 -10.45 -14.39 -3.99
C GLY A 53 -9.33 -14.41 -5.03
N SER A 54 -9.04 -13.28 -5.70
CA SER A 54 -7.86 -13.20 -6.57
C SER A 54 -6.62 -13.11 -5.72
N LYS A 55 -5.55 -13.82 -6.09
CA LYS A 55 -4.30 -13.79 -5.33
C LYS A 55 -3.67 -12.40 -5.40
N VAL A 56 -3.08 -11.91 -4.32
CA VAL A 56 -2.28 -10.66 -4.30
C VAL A 56 -0.81 -11.02 -4.27
N CYS A 57 -0.40 -11.92 -3.39
CA CYS A 57 0.96 -12.43 -3.33
C CYS A 57 0.98 -13.82 -2.70
N ASP A 58 2.05 -14.58 -2.90
CA ASP A 58 2.25 -15.89 -2.24
C ASP A 58 2.82 -15.74 -0.83
N PHE A 59 3.52 -14.64 -0.58
CA PHE A 59 4.09 -14.25 0.71
C PHE A 59 4.31 -12.74 0.74
N TYR A 60 4.58 -12.20 1.92
CA TYR A 60 4.96 -10.79 2.08
C TYR A 60 6.12 -10.65 3.06
N ASP A 61 6.94 -9.62 2.84
CA ASP A 61 8.20 -9.42 3.54
C ASP A 61 8.00 -8.83 4.94
N ARG A 62 7.08 -7.86 5.07
CA ARG A 62 6.78 -7.15 6.33
C ARG A 62 5.54 -6.25 6.19
N ILE A 63 5.13 -5.63 7.29
CA ILE A 63 4.20 -4.50 7.30
C ILE A 63 4.98 -3.21 7.55
N VAL A 64 4.86 -2.25 6.64
CA VAL A 64 5.39 -0.90 6.79
C VAL A 64 4.33 0.01 7.41
N ILE A 65 4.67 0.63 8.53
CA ILE A 65 3.79 1.53 9.26
C ILE A 65 4.27 2.96 9.05
N GLY A 66 3.57 3.69 8.19
CA GLY A 66 3.84 5.08 7.87
C GLY A 66 2.92 6.05 8.60
N ASP A 67 3.12 7.34 8.35
CA ASP A 67 2.28 8.41 8.90
C ASP A 67 0.82 8.36 8.42
N TYR A 68 0.54 7.61 7.35
CA TYR A 68 -0.73 7.58 6.63
C TYR A 68 -1.33 6.18 6.50
N GLY A 69 -0.89 5.21 7.30
CA GLY A 69 -1.46 3.87 7.33
C GLY A 69 -0.41 2.78 7.50
N ALA A 70 -0.90 1.55 7.65
CA ALA A 70 -0.09 0.33 7.64
C ALA A 70 -0.31 -0.42 6.32
N PHE A 71 0.79 -0.79 5.66
CA PHE A 71 0.78 -1.42 4.36
C PHE A 71 1.65 -2.67 4.34
N ILE A 72 1.12 -3.73 3.74
CA ILE A 72 1.84 -4.97 3.50
C ILE A 72 2.83 -4.73 2.36
N GLU A 73 4.11 -4.97 2.63
CA GLU A 73 5.19 -4.88 1.65
C GLU A 73 5.50 -6.26 1.09
N PHE A 74 5.50 -6.39 -0.24
CA PHE A 74 5.83 -7.62 -0.92
C PHE A 74 6.56 -7.35 -2.24
N PHE A 75 7.19 -8.40 -2.76
CA PHE A 75 7.70 -8.43 -4.14
C PHE A 75 6.69 -9.13 -5.05
N ALA A 76 6.56 -8.68 -6.29
CA ALA A 76 5.77 -9.37 -7.30
C ALA A 76 6.62 -9.58 -8.54
N GLU A 77 6.81 -10.84 -8.91
CA GLU A 77 7.50 -11.21 -10.14
C GLU A 77 6.65 -10.82 -11.36
N PRO A 78 7.23 -10.27 -12.44
CA PRO A 78 6.51 -9.81 -13.61
C PRO A 78 5.58 -10.88 -14.22
N GLU A 79 6.00 -12.14 -14.22
CA GLU A 79 5.29 -13.28 -14.81
C GLU A 79 4.09 -13.74 -13.98
N GLU A 80 4.04 -13.38 -12.69
CA GLU A 80 2.96 -13.78 -11.77
C GLU A 80 1.93 -12.66 -11.54
N THR A 81 2.22 -11.47 -12.06
CA THR A 81 1.47 -10.26 -11.74
C THR A 81 0.31 -10.04 -12.72
N HIS A 82 -0.90 -10.41 -12.31
CA HIS A 82 -2.16 -10.08 -13.01
C HIS A 82 -2.69 -8.68 -12.64
N PHE A 83 -1.84 -7.82 -12.08
CA PHE A 83 -2.22 -6.46 -11.73
C PHE A 83 -2.27 -5.59 -12.97
N ILE A 84 -3.34 -4.82 -13.07
CA ILE A 84 -3.52 -3.80 -14.11
C ILE A 84 -3.34 -2.42 -13.52
N ILE A 85 -2.94 -1.43 -14.33
CA ILE A 85 -2.98 -0.04 -13.88
C ILE A 85 -4.43 0.32 -13.58
N GLN A 86 -4.67 0.98 -12.44
CA GLN A 86 -6.01 1.44 -12.08
C GLN A 86 -6.57 2.32 -13.21
N PRO A 87 -7.77 2.01 -13.74
CA PRO A 87 -8.39 2.83 -14.77
C PRO A 87 -8.40 4.32 -14.42
N GLY A 88 -7.88 5.16 -15.33
CA GLY A 88 -7.72 6.60 -15.14
C GLY A 88 -6.43 7.04 -14.44
N GLN A 89 -5.52 6.11 -14.10
CA GLN A 89 -4.20 6.40 -13.53
C GLN A 89 -3.03 6.16 -14.53
N GLU A 90 -3.33 5.89 -15.80
CA GLU A 90 -2.36 5.58 -16.86
C GLU A 90 -1.39 6.73 -17.12
N TYR A 91 -1.80 7.97 -16.87
CA TYR A 91 -0.94 9.14 -16.97
C TYR A 91 0.32 9.05 -16.09
N ARG A 92 0.27 8.27 -15.00
CA ARG A 92 1.44 8.03 -14.13
C ARG A 92 2.55 7.25 -14.82
N VAL A 93 2.23 6.55 -15.90
CA VAL A 93 3.17 5.76 -16.70
C VAL A 93 3.40 6.41 -18.06
N ASN A 94 2.34 6.86 -18.71
CA ASN A 94 2.37 7.23 -20.12
C ASN A 94 2.65 8.71 -20.38
N ASP A 95 2.37 9.61 -19.43
CA ASP A 95 2.60 11.05 -19.61
C ASP A 95 3.96 11.46 -19.03
N PRO A 96 4.94 11.90 -19.86
CA PRO A 96 6.26 12.32 -19.41
C PRO A 96 6.26 13.45 -18.37
N ARG A 97 5.19 14.27 -18.33
CA ARG A 97 5.00 15.31 -17.32
C ARG A 97 4.94 14.74 -15.91
N TYR A 98 4.40 13.53 -15.77
CA TYR A 98 4.20 12.87 -14.49
C TYR A 98 5.12 11.67 -14.30
N SER A 99 5.31 10.85 -15.34
CA SER A 99 5.94 9.54 -15.24
C SER A 99 7.38 9.57 -14.72
N ASN A 100 8.12 10.66 -14.92
CA ASN A 100 9.47 10.82 -14.37
C ASN A 100 9.50 11.14 -12.87
N ASN A 101 8.40 11.64 -12.31
CA ASN A 101 8.35 12.20 -10.96
C ASN A 101 7.36 11.52 -10.01
N VAL A 102 6.47 10.67 -10.52
CA VAL A 102 5.56 9.90 -9.67
C VAL A 102 6.35 9.00 -8.71
N LYS A 103 5.90 8.96 -7.46
CA LYS A 103 6.49 8.15 -6.40
C LYS A 103 6.05 6.68 -6.48
N TYR A 104 4.89 6.42 -7.09
CA TYR A 104 4.29 5.11 -7.21
C TYR A 104 3.39 5.02 -8.45
N ILE A 105 3.11 3.79 -8.89
CA ILE A 105 2.07 3.45 -9.86
C ILE A 105 0.90 2.84 -9.08
N TRP A 106 -0.31 3.32 -9.34
CA TRP A 106 -1.52 2.76 -8.75
C TRP A 106 -2.07 1.67 -9.67
N MET A 107 -2.13 0.46 -9.12
CA MET A 107 -2.60 -0.76 -9.76
C MET A 107 -3.80 -1.35 -9.01
N THR A 108 -4.51 -2.27 -9.66
CA THR A 108 -5.65 -3.03 -9.13
C THR A 108 -5.66 -4.43 -9.76
N VAL A 109 -6.56 -5.29 -9.28
CA VAL A 109 -6.97 -6.52 -9.95
C VAL A 109 -8.33 -6.31 -10.62
N ASP A 110 -8.52 -6.90 -11.81
CA ASP A 110 -9.81 -6.89 -12.53
C ASP A 110 -10.75 -7.99 -12.05
N ASP A 111 -11.12 -7.93 -10.76
CA ASP A 111 -12.03 -8.89 -10.13
C ASP A 111 -13.23 -8.20 -9.43
N GLY A 112 -13.35 -6.88 -9.60
CA GLY A 112 -14.37 -6.05 -8.96
C GLY A 112 -14.16 -5.81 -7.45
N SER A 113 -13.02 -6.22 -6.87
CA SER A 113 -12.68 -5.89 -5.48
C SER A 113 -12.35 -4.40 -5.30
N GLY A 114 -11.82 -3.76 -6.34
CA GLY A 114 -11.33 -2.38 -6.29
C GLY A 114 -10.11 -2.20 -5.40
N ILE A 115 -9.36 -3.29 -5.15
CA ILE A 115 -8.17 -3.29 -4.30
C ILE A 115 -7.13 -2.28 -4.80
N LYS A 116 -6.51 -1.55 -3.88
CA LYS A 116 -5.46 -0.57 -4.21
C LYS A 116 -4.09 -1.17 -3.97
N ILE A 117 -3.37 -1.38 -5.06
CA ILE A 117 -2.01 -1.91 -5.04
C ILE A 117 -1.08 -0.80 -5.54
N TYR A 118 -0.03 -0.50 -4.79
CA TYR A 118 0.92 0.54 -5.14
C TYR A 118 2.28 -0.08 -5.45
N ARG A 119 2.74 0.04 -6.70
CA ARG A 119 4.13 -0.27 -7.04
C ARG A 119 4.98 0.98 -6.81
N GLN A 120 5.89 0.91 -5.84
CA GLN A 120 6.70 2.05 -5.46
C GLN A 120 7.86 2.28 -6.46
N ARG A 121 8.12 3.53 -6.82
CA ARG A 121 9.20 3.93 -7.74
C ARG A 121 10.29 4.76 -7.09
N LYS A 122 9.98 5.47 -6.00
CA LYS A 122 10.91 6.34 -5.26
C LYS A 122 10.63 6.24 -3.77
N THR A 123 11.60 6.55 -2.93
CA THR A 123 11.36 6.67 -1.48
C THR A 123 10.44 7.85 -1.16
N VAL A 124 9.89 7.86 0.05
CA VAL A 124 9.06 8.95 0.58
C VAL A 124 9.48 9.30 2.00
N THR A 125 9.12 10.49 2.47
CA THR A 125 9.57 10.99 3.78
C THR A 125 8.65 10.59 4.95
N TYR A 126 7.49 10.01 4.66
CA TYR A 126 6.45 9.71 5.64
C TYR A 126 6.30 8.21 5.95
N ALA A 127 7.08 7.35 5.26
CA ALA A 127 7.08 5.91 5.42
C ALA A 127 8.37 5.34 4.81
N ASP A 128 8.80 4.17 5.29
CA ASP A 128 10.04 3.52 4.86
C ASP A 128 9.82 2.62 3.62
N TYR A 129 9.05 3.12 2.64
CA TYR A 129 8.79 2.42 1.39
C TYR A 129 10.04 2.38 0.51
N LEU A 130 10.27 1.22 -0.08
CA LEU A 130 11.39 0.91 -0.94
C LEU A 130 10.95 0.90 -2.41
N PRO A 131 11.76 1.46 -3.33
CA PRO A 131 11.53 1.30 -4.76
C PRO A 131 11.42 -0.18 -5.17
N ASP A 132 10.61 -0.44 -6.20
CA ASP A 132 10.34 -1.76 -6.79
C ASP A 132 9.67 -2.78 -5.86
N ARG A 133 9.18 -2.34 -4.69
CA ARG A 133 8.26 -3.09 -3.85
C ARG A 133 6.80 -2.71 -4.12
N TYR A 134 5.91 -3.63 -3.79
CA TYR A 134 4.46 -3.45 -3.86
C TYR A 134 3.87 -3.29 -2.46
N TYR A 135 2.83 -2.47 -2.39
CA TYR A 135 2.17 -2.12 -1.14
C TYR A 135 0.66 -2.22 -1.28
N VAL A 136 0.03 -2.90 -0.33
CA VAL A 136 -1.43 -2.99 -0.21
C VAL A 136 -1.85 -2.73 1.23
N SER A 137 -3.01 -2.11 1.45
CA SER A 137 -3.48 -1.86 2.82
C SER A 137 -3.70 -3.16 3.56
N VAL A 138 -3.31 -3.21 4.85
CA VAL A 138 -3.61 -4.33 5.75
C VAL A 138 -5.12 -4.62 5.89
N HIS A 139 -5.98 -3.68 5.45
CA HIS A 139 -7.43 -3.77 5.55
C HIS A 139 -8.14 -4.16 4.25
N GLU A 140 -7.41 -4.33 3.16
CA GLU A 140 -7.99 -4.62 1.83
C GLU A 140 -7.67 -6.05 1.35
N VAL A 141 -7.05 -6.87 2.20
CA VAL A 141 -6.68 -8.25 1.90
C VAL A 141 -7.36 -9.27 2.82
N THR A 142 -7.40 -10.51 2.35
CA THR A 142 -7.78 -11.71 3.12
C THR A 142 -6.69 -12.77 3.04
N ALA A 143 -6.76 -13.78 3.92
CA ALA A 143 -5.91 -14.96 3.89
C ALA A 143 -6.66 -16.17 3.31
#